data_AF-A0A9W7L2S1-F1
#
_entry.id   AF-A0A9W7L2S1-F1
#
_cell.length_a   1.000
_cell.length_b   1.000
_cell.length_c   1.000
_cell.angle_alpha   90.00
_cell.angle_beta   90.00
_cell.angle_gamma   90.00
#
_symmetry.space_group_name_H-M   'P 1'
#
loop_
_entity.id
_entity.type
_entity.pdbx_description
1 polymer ?
#
loop_
_entity_poly.entity_id
_entity_poly.type
_entity_poly.pdbx_seq_one_letter_code
_entity_poly.pdbx_strand_id
1 'polypeptide(L)'
;MYTTITLTMTIMLVSMFLNVDAFVVIKTGGCLSVSPLYVMKPPNKLKKALWEDVDRKLLADTESGKTTGTVSVTFTQGSDTRNTMALPGQGLSEVATQADQFIKYKCKKGECGTCEVLVDGQWVRSCVTKIPGGVEEYNVQVRPSMVKSKKASGFFSVQSFRDGFVNNALGMVGLVTEGAKEDENFDHRMTEEERIKEMVRRKKEEREMNGN
;
A
#
# COMPACT_ATOMS: atom_id res chain seq x y z
N MET A 1 -8.17 -45.42 18.71
CA MET A 1 -7.00 -45.76 17.86
C MET A 1 -7.38 -46.44 16.53
N TYR A 2 -8.64 -46.34 16.04
CA TYR A 2 -9.06 -46.99 14.78
C TYR A 2 -9.26 -46.03 13.60
N THR A 3 -9.27 -44.71 13.83
CA THR A 3 -9.59 -43.69 12.80
C THR A 3 -8.39 -43.20 11.99
N THR A 4 -7.16 -43.38 12.47
CA THR A 4 -5.95 -42.98 11.72
C THR A 4 -5.54 -44.01 10.67
N ILE A 5 -5.88 -45.29 10.88
CA ILE A 5 -5.48 -46.39 9.98
C ILE A 5 -6.31 -46.35 8.70
N THR A 6 -7.62 -46.08 8.77
CA THR A 6 -8.50 -46.05 7.60
C THR A 6 -8.15 -44.92 6.64
N LEU A 7 -7.74 -43.74 7.13
CA LEU A 7 -7.37 -42.59 6.29
C LEU A 7 -6.10 -42.85 5.45
N THR A 8 -5.15 -43.62 5.98
CA THR A 8 -3.91 -43.94 5.26
C THR A 8 -4.12 -44.94 4.12
N MET A 9 -5.05 -45.88 4.26
CA MET A 9 -5.33 -46.87 3.20
C MET A 9 -6.07 -46.27 2.00
N THR A 10 -6.97 -45.29 2.21
CA THR A 10 -7.68 -44.65 1.08
C THR A 10 -6.74 -43.79 0.24
N ILE A 11 -5.75 -43.14 0.85
CA ILE A 11 -4.77 -42.31 0.14
C ILE A 11 -3.85 -43.18 -0.75
N MET A 12 -3.46 -44.37 -0.29
CA MET A 12 -2.66 -45.29 -1.11
C MET A 12 -3.45 -45.82 -2.32
N LEU A 13 -4.75 -46.14 -2.15
CA LEU A 13 -5.60 -46.63 -3.24
C LEU A 13 -5.83 -45.56 -4.34
N VAL A 14 -5.94 -44.28 -3.98
CA VAL A 14 -6.07 -43.20 -4.97
C VAL A 14 -4.74 -42.96 -5.71
N SER A 15 -3.59 -43.15 -5.05
CA SER A 15 -2.27 -42.98 -5.68
C SER A 15 -1.98 -44.02 -6.77
N MET A 16 -2.51 -45.24 -6.63
CA MET A 16 -2.35 -46.30 -7.64
C MET A 16 -3.17 -46.06 -8.92
N PHE A 17 -4.25 -45.25 -8.86
CA PHE A 17 -5.11 -44.99 -10.02
C PHE A 17 -4.71 -43.77 -10.85
N LEU A 18 -3.86 -42.87 -10.34
CA LEU A 18 -3.59 -41.59 -11.01
C LEU A 18 -2.19 -41.46 -11.63
N ASN A 19 -1.28 -42.43 -11.46
CA ASN A 19 0.04 -42.39 -12.13
C ASN A 19 0.76 -41.04 -11.93
N VAL A 20 0.70 -40.49 -10.71
CA VAL A 20 1.34 -39.22 -10.33
C VAL A 20 2.53 -39.55 -9.46
N ASP A 21 3.70 -39.54 -10.05
CA ASP A 21 4.96 -39.62 -9.32
C ASP A 21 5.23 -38.31 -8.58
N ALA A 22 5.38 -38.43 -7.26
CA ALA A 22 5.82 -37.43 -6.29
C ALA A 22 4.79 -36.43 -5.75
N PHE A 23 4.40 -36.67 -4.49
CA PHE A 23 3.81 -35.68 -3.58
C PHE A 23 4.81 -35.47 -2.43
N VAL A 24 5.44 -34.30 -2.35
CA VAL A 24 6.26 -33.94 -1.20
C VAL A 24 5.35 -33.37 -0.12
N VAL A 25 5.14 -34.15 0.94
CA VAL A 25 4.35 -33.79 2.12
C VAL A 25 5.26 -33.03 3.08
N ILE A 26 5.02 -31.72 3.27
CA ILE A 26 5.57 -30.98 4.41
C ILE A 26 4.42 -30.48 5.27
N LYS A 27 4.42 -30.93 6.54
CA LYS A 27 3.32 -30.77 7.49
C LYS A 27 3.46 -29.49 8.33
N THR A 28 2.76 -28.46 7.84
CA THR A 28 1.88 -27.48 8.50
C THR A 28 2.36 -26.59 9.66
N GLY A 29 2.21 -25.29 9.41
CA GLY A 29 1.91 -24.23 10.38
C GLY A 29 1.31 -22.97 9.71
N GLY A 30 0.08 -23.05 9.17
CA GLY A 30 -0.86 -21.91 9.15
C GLY A 30 -0.82 -20.86 8.03
N CYS A 31 -0.98 -21.24 6.75
CA CYS A 31 -1.86 -20.54 5.77
C CYS A 31 -1.81 -21.28 4.43
N LEU A 32 -2.93 -21.90 4.02
CA LEU A 32 -3.05 -22.53 2.70
C LEU A 32 -3.28 -21.44 1.64
N SER A 33 -2.23 -21.07 0.93
CA SER A 33 -2.39 -20.61 -0.46
C SER A 33 -1.58 -21.54 -1.35
N VAL A 34 -2.28 -22.50 -1.94
CA VAL A 34 -1.73 -23.35 -3.00
C VAL A 34 -1.65 -22.45 -4.23
N SER A 35 -0.49 -21.85 -4.49
CA SER A 35 -0.24 -21.29 -5.80
C SER A 35 0.33 -22.41 -6.65
N PRO A 36 -0.44 -23.00 -7.60
CA PRO A 36 0.17 -23.86 -8.61
C PRO A 36 1.26 -23.05 -9.32
N LEU A 37 2.51 -23.51 -9.21
CA LEU A 37 3.57 -23.03 -10.08
C LEU A 37 3.25 -23.60 -11.46
N TYR A 38 2.46 -22.86 -12.24
CA TYR A 38 2.20 -23.18 -13.63
C TYR A 38 3.52 -23.03 -14.41
N VAL A 39 4.29 -24.11 -14.50
CA VAL A 39 5.39 -24.22 -15.45
C VAL A 39 4.75 -24.37 -16.82
N MET A 40 4.47 -23.24 -17.48
CA MET A 40 3.95 -23.23 -18.84
C MET A 40 4.98 -23.89 -19.76
N LYS A 41 4.62 -25.07 -20.31
CA LYS A 41 5.45 -25.77 -21.28
C LYS A 41 5.56 -24.91 -22.55
N PRO A 42 6.77 -24.56 -22.99
CA PRO A 42 6.95 -23.67 -24.14
C PRO A 42 6.49 -24.33 -25.44
N PRO A 43 5.83 -23.59 -26.36
CA PRO A 43 5.22 -24.15 -27.56
C PRO A 43 6.19 -24.48 -28.71
N ASN A 44 7.51 -24.29 -28.55
CA ASN A 44 8.47 -24.56 -29.63
C ASN A 44 9.75 -25.26 -29.16
N LYS A 45 10.38 -26.02 -30.07
CA LYS A 45 11.57 -26.82 -29.79
C LYS A 45 12.81 -25.97 -29.45
N LEU A 46 12.90 -24.76 -29.99
CA LEU A 46 14.03 -23.85 -29.76
C LEU A 46 14.02 -23.24 -28.34
N LYS A 47 12.84 -22.91 -27.80
CA LYS A 47 12.74 -22.39 -26.43
C LYS A 47 13.03 -23.50 -25.42
N LYS A 48 12.70 -24.76 -25.70
CA LYS A 48 12.92 -25.89 -24.77
C LYS A 48 14.36 -25.98 -24.26
N ALA A 49 15.35 -25.83 -25.13
CA ALA A 49 16.76 -25.83 -24.74
C ALA A 49 17.11 -24.65 -23.80
N LEU A 50 16.57 -23.46 -24.08
CA LEU A 50 16.77 -22.27 -23.24
C LEU A 50 16.17 -22.45 -21.83
N TRP A 51 15.02 -23.12 -21.72
CA TRP A 51 14.43 -23.43 -20.41
C TRP A 51 15.20 -24.51 -19.66
N GLU A 52 15.73 -25.52 -20.36
CA GLU A 52 16.56 -26.58 -19.75
C GLU A 52 17.89 -26.01 -19.19
N ASP A 53 18.46 -24.97 -19.81
CA ASP A 53 19.64 -24.27 -19.30
C ASP A 53 19.33 -23.40 -18.07
N VAL A 54 18.16 -22.74 -18.06
CA VAL A 54 17.69 -21.96 -16.90
C VAL A 54 17.42 -22.88 -15.71
N ASP A 55 16.76 -24.02 -15.92
CA ASP A 55 16.46 -25.00 -14.87
C ASP A 55 17.76 -25.61 -14.29
N ARG A 56 18.73 -25.94 -15.16
CA ARG A 56 20.04 -26.47 -14.72
C ARG A 56 20.82 -25.46 -13.88
N LYS A 57 20.76 -24.17 -14.23
CA LYS A 57 21.41 -23.10 -13.48
C LYS A 57 20.76 -22.88 -12.11
N LEU A 58 19.43 -22.97 -12.05
CA LEU A 58 18.66 -22.87 -10.80
C LEU A 58 18.94 -24.04 -9.85
N LEU A 59 19.13 -25.24 -10.40
CA LEU A 59 19.56 -26.43 -9.65
C LEU A 59 21.02 -26.30 -9.17
N ALA A 60 21.94 -25.80 -10.00
CA ALA A 60 23.34 -25.60 -9.60
C ALA A 60 23.51 -24.55 -8.49
N ASP A 61 22.68 -23.49 -8.49
CA ASP A 61 22.65 -22.48 -7.42
C ASP A 61 22.11 -23.07 -6.09
N THR A 62 21.38 -24.19 -6.15
CA THR A 62 20.91 -24.93 -4.97
C THR A 62 22.01 -25.82 -4.39
N GLU A 63 22.97 -26.26 -5.20
CA GLU A 63 24.05 -27.18 -4.80
C GLU A 63 25.35 -26.46 -4.40
N SER A 64 25.59 -25.21 -4.81
CA SER A 64 26.84 -24.49 -4.55
C SER A 64 27.01 -23.92 -3.13
N GLY A 65 26.50 -24.60 -2.11
CA GLY A 65 26.89 -24.37 -0.71
C GLY A 65 26.19 -23.18 -0.03
N LYS A 66 24.87 -23.28 0.18
CA LYS A 66 24.13 -22.36 1.04
C LYS A 66 23.42 -23.13 2.13
N THR A 67 23.93 -23.00 3.35
CA THR A 67 23.45 -23.65 4.58
C THR A 67 21.94 -23.84 4.59
N THR A 68 21.50 -25.10 4.64
CA THR A 68 20.13 -25.55 4.92
C THR A 68 19.77 -25.25 6.38
N GLY A 69 19.83 -23.97 6.75
CA GLY A 69 19.51 -23.48 8.09
C GLY A 69 18.48 -22.37 7.96
N THR A 70 17.44 -22.44 8.76
CA THR A 70 16.49 -21.33 8.92
C THR A 70 17.16 -20.26 9.78
N VAL A 71 17.17 -19.02 9.30
CA VAL A 71 17.70 -17.86 10.05
C VAL A 71 16.54 -17.15 10.73
N SER A 72 16.70 -16.81 12.01
CA SER A 72 15.73 -15.99 12.73
C SER A 72 16.01 -14.51 12.45
N VAL A 73 15.01 -13.80 11.92
CA VAL A 73 15.12 -12.38 11.59
C VAL A 73 14.21 -11.58 12.51
N THR A 74 14.79 -10.65 13.25
CA THR A 74 14.07 -9.77 14.17
C THR A 74 14.06 -8.36 13.61
N PHE A 75 12.88 -7.86 13.29
CA PHE A 75 12.64 -6.48 12.89
C PHE A 75 12.23 -5.65 14.10
N THR A 76 12.98 -4.59 14.38
CA THR A 76 12.63 -3.62 15.42
C THR A 76 12.25 -2.29 14.78
N GLN A 77 11.09 -1.76 15.12
CA GLN A 77 10.64 -0.43 14.71
C GLN A 77 10.07 0.32 15.91
N GLY A 78 10.88 1.17 16.54
CA GLY A 78 10.47 1.89 17.75
C GLY A 78 10.14 0.91 18.89
N SER A 79 8.87 0.81 19.25
CA SER A 79 8.36 -0.12 20.28
C SER A 79 7.96 -1.50 19.75
N ASP A 80 7.76 -1.62 18.43
CA ASP A 80 7.19 -2.83 17.83
C ASP A 80 8.32 -3.76 17.38
N THR A 81 8.28 -5.01 17.85
CA THR A 81 9.24 -6.06 17.47
C THR A 81 8.50 -7.17 16.73
N ARG A 82 8.99 -7.55 15.55
CA ARG A 82 8.42 -8.60 14.70
C ARG A 82 9.50 -9.62 14.35
N ASN A 83 9.22 -10.89 14.59
CA ASN A 83 10.16 -11.98 14.31
C ASN A 83 9.64 -12.82 13.16
N THR A 84 10.51 -13.25 12.26
CA THR A 84 10.17 -14.11 11.13
C THR A 84 11.33 -15.03 10.80
N MET A 85 10.99 -16.22 10.32
CA MET A 85 11.95 -17.22 9.85
C MET A 85 12.21 -17.01 8.37
N ALA A 86 13.48 -16.98 7.97
CA ALA A 86 13.88 -16.78 6.58
C ALA A 86 14.94 -17.77 6.14
N LEU A 87 14.98 -18.00 4.82
CA LEU A 87 16.05 -18.80 4.21
C LEU A 87 17.24 -17.90 3.88
N PRO A 88 18.48 -18.38 4.09
CA PRO A 88 19.67 -17.63 3.72
C PRO A 88 19.66 -17.42 2.20
N GLY A 89 19.88 -16.18 1.78
CA GLY A 89 19.79 -15.79 0.39
C GLY A 89 18.45 -15.22 -0.07
N GLN A 90 17.41 -15.35 0.74
CA GLN A 90 16.15 -14.67 0.49
C GLN A 90 16.36 -13.15 0.54
N GLY A 91 15.61 -12.41 -0.28
CA GLY A 91 15.69 -10.95 -0.31
C GLY A 91 15.12 -10.35 0.96
N LEU A 92 15.83 -9.39 1.56
CA LEU A 92 15.39 -8.78 2.82
C LEU A 92 14.03 -8.08 2.68
N SER A 93 13.69 -7.59 1.48
CA SER A 93 12.38 -6.99 1.19
C SER A 93 11.22 -7.98 1.26
N GLU A 94 11.43 -9.23 0.85
CA GLU A 94 10.40 -10.26 0.88
C GLU A 94 10.15 -10.71 2.31
N VAL A 95 11.23 -10.91 3.07
CA VAL A 95 11.18 -11.30 4.49
C VAL A 95 10.53 -10.21 5.34
N ALA A 96 10.85 -8.93 5.07
CA ALA A 96 10.17 -7.82 5.74
C ALA A 96 8.66 -7.80 5.45
N THR A 97 8.26 -8.14 4.22
CA THR A 97 6.84 -8.22 3.85
C THR A 97 6.15 -9.41 4.53
N GLN A 98 6.84 -10.54 4.67
CA GLN A 98 6.36 -11.71 5.42
C GLN A 98 6.18 -11.39 6.92
N ALA A 99 7.05 -10.56 7.48
CA ALA A 99 6.99 -10.09 8.86
C ALA A 99 5.95 -8.98 9.12
N ASP A 100 5.18 -8.57 8.09
CA ASP A 100 4.30 -7.39 8.08
C ASP A 100 5.03 -6.09 8.48
N GLN A 101 6.34 -6.02 8.21
CA GLN A 101 7.17 -4.86 8.49
C GLN A 101 7.16 -3.90 7.30
N PHE A 102 6.58 -2.72 7.50
CA PHE A 102 6.47 -1.72 6.42
C PHE A 102 7.79 -0.98 6.20
N ILE A 103 8.40 -1.19 5.03
CA ILE A 103 9.57 -0.46 4.55
C ILE A 103 9.20 0.26 3.25
N LYS A 104 9.57 1.54 3.14
CA LYS A 104 9.27 2.35 1.96
C LYS A 104 10.25 2.02 0.83
N TYR A 105 9.72 1.64 -0.33
CA TYR A 105 10.49 1.37 -1.54
C TYR A 105 10.11 2.34 -2.65
N LYS A 106 11.10 2.98 -3.29
CA LYS A 106 10.89 3.83 -4.48
C LYS A 106 11.42 3.19 -5.76
N CYS A 107 12.71 2.85 -5.78
CA CYS A 107 13.42 2.44 -6.99
C CYS A 107 13.67 0.92 -7.10
N LYS A 108 13.73 0.18 -5.98
CA LYS A 108 14.11 -1.26 -5.90
C LYS A 108 15.46 -1.65 -6.56
N LYS A 109 16.25 -0.68 -7.03
CA LYS A 109 17.57 -0.89 -7.64
C LYS A 109 18.75 -0.57 -6.71
N GLY A 110 18.48 0.01 -5.53
CA GLY A 110 19.50 0.40 -4.55
C GLY A 110 20.03 1.84 -4.67
N GLU A 111 19.68 2.57 -5.74
CA GLU A 111 20.21 3.92 -6.03
C GLU A 111 19.60 5.03 -5.14
N CYS A 112 18.28 5.00 -4.96
CA CYS A 112 17.50 6.08 -4.32
C CYS A 112 17.62 6.11 -2.79
N GLY A 113 18.12 5.03 -2.21
CA GLY A 113 18.42 4.95 -0.80
C GLY A 113 17.27 4.98 0.21
N THR A 114 16.03 5.09 -0.24
CA THR A 114 14.85 5.17 0.64
C THR A 114 14.65 3.91 1.50
N CYS A 115 15.14 2.75 1.03
CA CYS A 115 14.99 1.43 1.65
C CYS A 115 16.08 1.12 2.71
N GLU A 116 16.67 2.13 3.35
CA GLU A 116 17.75 1.96 4.32
C GLU A 116 17.26 1.39 5.66
N VAL A 117 17.89 0.31 6.08
CA VAL A 117 17.71 -0.31 7.40
C VAL A 117 19.07 -0.46 8.08
N LEU A 118 19.07 -0.42 9.41
CA LEU A 118 20.28 -0.63 10.19
C LEU A 118 20.39 -2.12 10.53
N VAL A 119 21.46 -2.75 10.10
CA VAL A 119 21.78 -4.16 10.40
C VAL A 119 23.15 -4.17 11.07
N ASP A 120 23.24 -4.70 12.29
CA ASP A 120 24.50 -4.81 13.04
C ASP A 120 25.33 -3.51 13.08
N GLY A 121 24.64 -2.37 13.15
CA GLY A 121 25.26 -1.03 13.18
C GLY A 121 25.63 -0.44 11.82
N GLN A 122 25.39 -1.15 10.72
CA GLN A 122 25.63 -0.66 9.36
C GLN A 122 24.32 -0.35 8.62
N TRP A 123 24.30 0.78 7.89
CA TRP A 123 23.17 1.15 7.05
C TRP A 123 23.21 0.39 5.73
N VAL A 124 22.25 -0.51 5.55
CA VAL A 124 22.18 -1.41 4.41
C VAL A 124 20.89 -1.16 3.63
N ARG A 125 20.95 -1.30 2.30
CA ARG A 125 19.80 -1.14 1.41
C ARG A 125 18.98 -2.43 1.38
N SER A 126 17.82 -2.47 2.02
CA SER A 126 17.02 -3.70 2.12
C SER A 126 16.49 -4.21 0.77
N CYS A 127 16.40 -3.35 -0.24
CA CYS A 127 15.86 -3.69 -1.55
C CYS A 127 16.77 -4.50 -2.46
N VAL A 128 18.07 -4.55 -2.20
CA VAL A 128 19.05 -5.35 -2.97
C VAL A 128 19.76 -6.41 -2.11
N THR A 129 19.71 -6.22 -0.79
CA THR A 129 20.44 -7.06 0.15
C THR A 129 19.73 -8.39 0.35
N LYS A 130 20.53 -9.45 0.33
CA LYS A 130 20.11 -10.82 0.65
C LYS A 130 20.54 -11.16 2.07
N ILE A 131 19.79 -12.03 2.72
CA ILE A 131 20.15 -12.52 4.05
C ILE A 131 21.43 -13.38 3.95
N PRO A 132 22.47 -13.10 4.75
CA PRO A 132 23.68 -13.89 4.77
C PRO A 132 23.40 -15.30 5.31
N GLY A 133 24.13 -16.30 4.80
CA GLY A 133 24.12 -17.65 5.38
C GLY A 133 25.07 -17.76 6.58
N GLY A 134 24.80 -18.71 7.48
CA GLY A 134 25.67 -19.01 8.62
C GLY A 134 25.51 -18.11 9.85
N VAL A 135 24.49 -17.24 9.88
CA VAL A 135 24.13 -16.43 11.05
C VAL A 135 22.81 -16.95 11.63
N GLU A 136 22.72 -17.12 12.95
CA GLU A 136 21.50 -17.63 13.62
C GLU A 136 20.46 -16.53 13.87
N GLU A 137 20.91 -15.33 14.22
CA GLU A 137 20.09 -14.16 14.52
C GLU A 137 20.47 -12.97 13.64
N TYR A 138 19.48 -12.38 12.97
CA TYR A 138 19.65 -11.24 12.10
C TYR A 138 18.75 -10.08 12.57
N ASN A 139 19.34 -9.11 13.26
CA ASN A 139 18.59 -7.98 13.82
C ASN A 139 18.56 -6.79 12.84
N VAL A 140 17.36 -6.37 12.48
CA VAL A 140 17.11 -5.31 11.50
C VAL A 140 16.33 -4.19 12.15
N GLN A 141 16.96 -3.04 12.34
CA GLN A 141 16.29 -1.84 12.86
C GLN A 141 15.80 -0.96 11.71
N VAL A 142 14.49 -0.73 11.68
CA VAL A 142 13.86 0.12 10.69
C VAL A 142 13.81 1.55 11.23
N ARG A 143 14.16 2.54 10.38
CA ARG A 143 14.07 3.96 10.76
C ARG A 143 12.66 4.29 11.28
N PRO A 144 12.53 5.05 12.38
CA PRO A 144 11.23 5.45 12.92
C PRO A 144 10.44 6.37 11.97
N SER A 145 11.10 7.07 11.04
CA SER A 145 10.44 7.87 9.98
C SER A 145 9.67 7.04 8.95
N MET A 146 9.82 5.72 8.97
CA MET A 146 9.14 4.78 8.07
C MET A 146 7.88 4.15 8.67
N VAL A 147 7.43 4.59 9.84
CA VAL A 147 6.19 4.08 10.45
C VAL A 147 5.01 4.38 9.51
N LYS A 148 4.20 3.35 9.24
CA LYS A 148 2.89 3.51 8.58
C LYS A 148 2.06 4.38 9.51
N SER A 149 1.83 5.64 9.13
CA SER A 149 1.01 6.55 9.92
C SER A 149 -0.35 5.90 10.15
N LYS A 150 -0.65 5.53 11.40
CA LYS A 150 -1.98 4.98 11.79
C LYS A 150 -3.12 5.95 11.47
N LYS A 151 -2.80 7.22 11.23
CA LYS A 151 -3.70 8.24 10.66
C LYS A 151 -3.64 8.19 9.13
N ALA A 152 -4.18 7.13 8.54
CA ALA A 152 -4.95 7.39 7.33
C ALA A 152 -6.19 8.12 7.83
N SER A 153 -6.29 9.43 7.59
CA SER A 153 -7.58 10.13 7.62
C SER A 153 -8.43 9.45 6.54
N GLY A 154 -9.06 8.33 6.91
CA GLY A 154 -9.99 7.67 6.04
C GLY A 154 -11.07 8.70 5.74
N PHE A 155 -11.17 9.12 4.48
CA PHE A 155 -12.25 9.93 3.94
C PHE A 155 -13.66 9.36 4.29
N PHE A 156 -13.73 8.16 4.89
CA PHE A 156 -14.91 7.44 5.32
C PHE A 156 -14.96 7.15 6.84
N SER A 157 -14.30 7.94 7.70
CA SER A 157 -14.61 7.87 9.12
C SER A 157 -15.91 8.64 9.40
N VAL A 158 -16.77 8.15 10.28
CA VAL A 158 -18.02 8.85 10.69
C VAL A 158 -17.72 10.27 11.21
N GLN A 159 -16.52 10.48 11.76
CA GLN A 159 -16.03 11.79 12.18
C GLN A 159 -15.75 12.71 10.97
N SER A 160 -15.19 12.17 9.88
CA SER A 160 -14.99 12.91 8.61
C SER A 160 -16.30 13.27 7.91
N PHE A 161 -17.36 12.46 8.06
CA PHE A 161 -18.70 12.83 7.59
C PHE A 161 -19.31 13.98 8.40
N ARG A 162 -19.10 14.00 9.73
CA ARG A 162 -19.55 15.11 10.58
C ARG A 162 -18.78 16.39 10.27
N ASP A 163 -17.46 16.33 10.15
CA ASP A 163 -16.63 17.49 9.85
C ASP A 163 -16.91 18.03 8.43
N GLY A 164 -17.15 17.14 7.45
CA GLY A 164 -17.57 17.53 6.10
C GLY A 164 -18.94 18.19 6.07
N PHE A 165 -19.91 17.69 6.84
CA PHE A 165 -21.25 18.27 6.93
C PHE A 165 -21.23 19.63 7.64
N VAL A 166 -20.49 19.75 8.74
CA VAL A 166 -20.37 21.01 9.49
C VAL A 166 -19.71 22.09 8.65
N ASN A 167 -18.63 21.79 7.90
CA ASN A 167 -17.98 22.80 7.06
C ASN A 167 -18.81 23.21 5.83
N ASN A 168 -19.56 22.29 5.21
CA ASN A 168 -20.45 22.64 4.10
C ASN A 168 -21.70 23.41 4.60
N ALA A 169 -22.26 23.02 5.73
CA ALA A 169 -23.39 23.72 6.36
C ALA A 169 -23.01 25.12 6.86
N LEU A 170 -21.82 25.30 7.44
CA LEU A 170 -21.34 26.61 7.86
C LEU A 170 -21.13 27.54 6.65
N GLY A 171 -20.62 26.99 5.53
CA GLY A 171 -20.49 27.72 4.26
C GLY A 171 -21.84 28.18 3.71
N MET A 172 -22.86 27.32 3.77
CA MET A 172 -24.24 27.67 3.38
C MET A 172 -24.86 28.73 4.29
N VAL A 173 -24.64 28.66 5.61
CA VAL A 173 -25.12 29.70 6.55
C VAL A 173 -24.38 31.03 6.33
N GLY A 174 -23.08 30.99 6.02
CA GLY A 174 -22.30 32.15 5.60
C GLY A 174 -22.90 32.82 4.36
N LEU A 175 -23.22 32.04 3.33
CA LEU A 175 -23.83 32.55 2.08
C LEU A 175 -25.22 33.15 2.29
N VAL A 176 -26.05 32.57 3.17
CA VAL A 176 -27.38 33.11 3.49
C VAL A 176 -27.27 34.40 4.30
N THR A 177 -26.31 34.49 5.23
CA THR A 177 -26.11 35.70 6.04
C THR A 177 -25.43 36.83 5.26
N GLU A 178 -24.57 36.53 4.28
CA GLU A 178 -24.04 37.52 3.33
C GLU A 178 -25.12 37.95 2.32
N GLY A 179 -25.92 37.03 1.80
CA GLY A 179 -27.06 37.35 0.94
C GLY A 179 -28.05 38.33 1.59
N ALA A 180 -28.35 38.13 2.88
CA ALA A 180 -29.22 39.05 3.64
C ALA A 180 -28.61 40.46 3.83
N LYS A 181 -27.29 40.62 3.74
CA LYS A 181 -26.63 41.95 3.81
C LYS A 181 -26.53 42.63 2.45
N GLU A 182 -26.56 41.88 1.36
CA GLU A 182 -26.60 42.45 0.01
C GLU A 182 -27.95 43.09 -0.33
N ASP A 183 -29.04 42.62 0.30
CA ASP A 183 -30.36 43.25 0.17
C ASP A 183 -30.36 44.71 0.65
N GLU A 184 -29.67 45.04 1.76
CA GLU A 184 -29.55 46.42 2.25
C GLU A 184 -28.76 47.31 1.27
N ASN A 185 -27.75 46.77 0.60
CA ASN A 185 -26.98 47.49 -0.43
C ASN A 185 -27.78 47.66 -1.73
N PHE A 186 -28.68 46.74 -2.05
CA PHE A 186 -29.58 46.87 -3.19
C PHE A 186 -30.61 47.98 -2.95
N ASP A 187 -31.19 48.05 -1.76
CA ASP A 187 -32.14 49.10 -1.38
C ASP A 187 -31.50 50.50 -1.41
N HIS A 188 -30.25 50.63 -0.97
CA HIS A 188 -29.52 51.91 -1.06
C HIS A 188 -29.23 52.33 -2.52
N ARG A 189 -29.08 51.37 -3.44
CA ARG A 189 -28.92 51.68 -4.87
C ARG A 189 -30.24 52.08 -5.51
N MET A 190 -31.33 51.38 -5.19
CA MET A 190 -32.67 51.67 -5.71
C MET A 190 -33.16 53.06 -5.29
N THR A 191 -32.96 53.43 -4.01
CA THR A 191 -33.37 54.74 -3.49
C THR A 191 -32.59 55.91 -4.11
N GLU A 192 -31.31 55.72 -4.42
CA GLU A 192 -30.50 56.76 -5.07
C GLU A 192 -30.84 56.92 -6.56
N GLU A 193 -31.14 55.83 -7.26
CA GLU A 193 -31.64 55.88 -8.65
C GLU A 193 -32.99 56.62 -8.75
N GLU A 194 -33.89 56.41 -7.79
CA GLU A 194 -35.15 57.17 -7.70
C GLU A 194 -34.92 58.66 -7.46
N ARG A 195 -34.02 59.01 -6.53
CA ARG A 195 -33.65 60.41 -6.23
C ARG A 195 -33.05 61.12 -7.43
N ILE A 196 -32.18 60.44 -8.19
CA ILE A 196 -31.59 60.98 -9.42
C ILE A 196 -32.67 61.21 -10.47
N LYS A 197 -33.60 60.26 -10.64
CA LYS A 197 -34.70 60.38 -11.60
C LYS A 197 -35.59 61.59 -11.31
N GLU A 198 -35.88 61.85 -10.03
CA GLU A 198 -36.64 63.03 -9.61
C GLU A 198 -35.87 64.34 -9.86
N MET A 199 -34.57 64.38 -9.55
CA MET A 199 -33.74 65.55 -9.85
C MET A 199 -33.65 65.84 -11.36
N VAL A 200 -33.59 64.79 -12.21
CA VAL A 200 -33.56 64.93 -13.66
C VAL A 200 -34.91 65.44 -14.18
N ARG A 201 -36.04 64.92 -13.66
CA ARG A 201 -37.38 65.39 -14.02
C ARG A 201 -37.53 66.89 -13.70
N ARG A 202 -37.17 67.31 -12.48
CA ARG A 202 -37.23 68.72 -12.07
C ARG A 202 -36.36 69.61 -12.95
N LYS A 203 -35.12 69.20 -13.24
CA LYS A 203 -34.22 69.95 -14.14
C LYS A 203 -34.75 70.04 -15.57
N LYS A 204 -35.47 69.03 -16.05
CA LYS A 204 -36.10 69.04 -17.38
C LYS A 204 -37.23 70.07 -17.41
N GLU A 205 -38.11 70.05 -16.41
CA GLU A 205 -39.20 71.04 -16.24
C GLU A 205 -38.64 72.47 -16.12
N GLU A 206 -37.56 72.68 -15.35
CA GLU A 206 -36.88 73.98 -15.23
C GLU A 206 -36.27 74.44 -16.57
N ARG A 207 -35.74 73.54 -17.40
CA ARG A 207 -35.21 73.86 -18.74
C ARG A 207 -36.33 74.23 -19.71
N GLU A 208 -37.48 73.55 -19.62
CA GLU A 208 -38.66 73.86 -20.45
C GLU A 208 -39.28 75.22 -20.05
N MET A 209 -39.27 75.57 -18.76
CA MET A 209 -39.74 76.87 -18.25
C MET A 209 -38.79 78.04 -18.59
N ASN A 210 -37.47 77.82 -18.56
CA ASN A 210 -36.46 78.85 -18.88
C ASN A 210 -36.12 78.97 -20.37
N GLY A 211 -36.60 78.03 -21.19
CA GLY A 211 -36.37 77.97 -22.64
C GLY A 211 -37.43 78.66 -23.49
N ASN A 212 -38.30 79.45 -22.87
CA ASN A 212 -39.36 80.26 -23.48
C ASN A 212 -39.19 81.73 -23.09
#